data_AF-A0A1R3KIJ8-F1
#
_entry.id   AF-A0A1R3KIJ8-F1
#
_cell.length_a   1.000
_cell.length_b   1.000
_cell.length_c   1.000
_cell.angle_alpha   90.00
_cell.angle_beta   90.00
_cell.angle_gamma   90.00
#
_symmetry.space_group_name_H-M   'P 1'
#
loop_
_entity.id
_entity.type
_entity.pdbx_description
1 polymer ?
#
loop_
_entity_poly.entity_id
_entity_poly.type
_entity_poly.pdbx_seq_one_letter_code
_entity_poly.pdbx_strand_id
1 'polypeptide(L)'
;MATLLRKVWESVSNRSCSTSDSPTHRPTLPTASSATSLGPLFDEIPVDILVRIVSLVGPKDAVKLSCVSRGWRFLVSDNRLWIYFLQNHHHDPWDSVFFSELNLRSDTESAKASRRQLKDAIHTVLFDMNVPAVCAVNQATLALYAAKRTSGIVVNIGFQVTSVVPILHGKVMRKVGVEVIGLGALKLTGFLRELMQQNNVNFESLYTVRTLKENLCYVAADYKTELSKDTQASLEVPAEGRFTLSKERFQTGEILFQPRIAGV
;
A
#
# COMPACT_ATOMS: atom_id res chain seq x y z
N MET A 1 -21.61 -18.73 25.86
CA MET A 1 -21.14 -19.68 24.82
C MET A 1 -19.60 -19.78 24.77
N ALA A 2 -18.90 -19.77 25.92
CA ALA A 2 -17.43 -19.74 25.96
C ALA A 2 -16.77 -21.10 26.26
N THR A 3 -17.55 -22.17 26.40
CA THR A 3 -17.08 -23.49 26.87
C THR A 3 -16.92 -24.55 25.77
N LEU A 4 -17.47 -24.33 24.56
CA LEU A 4 -17.31 -25.26 23.44
C LEU A 4 -15.98 -25.08 22.69
N LEU A 5 -15.44 -23.86 22.62
CA LEU A 5 -14.21 -23.56 21.88
C LEU A 5 -12.92 -24.04 22.59
N ARG A 6 -12.97 -24.26 23.92
CA ARG A 6 -11.80 -24.74 24.68
C ARG A 6 -11.48 -26.20 24.40
N LYS A 7 -12.50 -27.06 24.23
CA LYS A 7 -12.32 -28.50 23.98
C LYS A 7 -11.79 -28.80 22.58
N VAL A 8 -12.04 -27.93 21.60
CA VAL A 8 -11.52 -28.10 20.24
C VAL A 8 -10.02 -27.73 20.17
N TRP A 9 -9.59 -26.75 20.96
CA TRP A 9 -8.20 -26.28 20.99
C TRP A 9 -7.23 -27.32 21.57
N GLU A 10 -7.62 -28.02 22.64
CA GLU A 10 -6.78 -29.06 23.26
C GLU A 10 -6.59 -30.29 22.36
N SER A 11 -7.48 -30.53 21.40
CA SER A 11 -7.37 -31.66 20.48
C SER A 11 -6.40 -31.41 19.30
N VAL A 12 -6.16 -30.15 18.94
CA VAL A 12 -5.34 -29.77 17.77
C VAL A 12 -3.85 -29.66 18.12
N SER A 13 -3.49 -29.34 19.36
CA SER A 13 -2.08 -29.25 19.78
C SER A 13 -1.31 -30.59 19.79
N ASN A 14 -2.00 -31.73 19.68
CA ASN A 14 -1.38 -33.06 19.80
C ASN A 14 -1.12 -33.80 18.47
N ARG A 15 -1.14 -33.13 17.31
CA ARG A 15 -0.75 -33.75 16.03
C ARG A 15 0.41 -33.03 15.39
N SER A 16 1.61 -33.54 15.63
CA SER A 16 2.76 -33.35 14.75
C SER A 16 2.68 -34.36 13.59
N CYS A 17 2.73 -33.88 12.34
CA CYS A 17 3.18 -34.75 11.25
C CYS A 17 3.74 -33.97 10.06
N SER A 18 4.97 -34.37 9.75
CA SER A 18 5.75 -34.21 8.54
C SER A 18 4.98 -34.47 7.25
N THR A 19 5.36 -33.77 6.17
CA THR A 19 5.10 -34.24 4.79
C THR A 19 6.28 -33.92 3.89
N SER A 20 6.77 -34.97 3.23
CA SER A 20 7.72 -34.99 2.13
C SER A 20 6.99 -34.82 0.80
N ASP A 21 7.56 -34.00 -0.09
CA ASP A 21 7.03 -33.68 -1.41
C ASP A 21 7.80 -34.41 -2.52
N SER A 22 7.10 -34.83 -3.58
CA SER A 22 7.65 -34.97 -4.95
C SER A 22 6.55 -35.19 -6.01
N PRO A 23 6.78 -34.80 -7.28
CA PRO A 23 5.76 -34.18 -8.13
C PRO A 23 5.48 -34.90 -9.46
N THR A 24 4.41 -34.52 -10.19
CA THR A 24 4.42 -34.35 -11.67
C THR A 24 3.07 -33.92 -12.28
N HIS A 25 3.18 -33.16 -13.39
CA HIS A 25 2.23 -32.85 -14.48
C HIS A 25 1.44 -31.53 -14.55
N ARG A 26 1.29 -31.12 -15.83
CA ARG A 26 1.12 -29.79 -16.49
C ARG A 26 -0.29 -29.16 -16.42
N PRO A 27 -0.47 -27.88 -16.84
CA PRO A 27 -1.56 -27.03 -16.38
C PRO A 27 -2.82 -27.11 -17.25
N THR A 28 -3.96 -27.34 -16.60
CA THR A 28 -5.31 -27.03 -17.10
C THR A 28 -5.82 -25.74 -16.44
N LEU A 29 -6.62 -24.95 -17.16
CA LEU A 29 -7.30 -23.76 -16.62
C LEU A 29 -8.02 -24.13 -15.31
N PRO A 30 -7.91 -23.34 -14.22
CA PRO A 30 -8.60 -23.67 -12.99
C PRO A 30 -10.10 -23.38 -13.18
N THR A 31 -10.88 -24.44 -13.35
CA THR A 31 -12.28 -24.49 -12.95
C THR A 31 -12.39 -24.12 -11.48
N ALA A 32 -13.52 -23.53 -11.09
CA ALA A 32 -13.79 -22.97 -9.76
C ALA A 32 -13.94 -24.02 -8.64
N SER A 33 -13.04 -25.01 -8.56
CA SER A 33 -13.09 -26.15 -7.64
C SER A 33 -11.83 -26.32 -6.79
N SER A 34 -10.91 -25.33 -6.76
CA SER A 34 -9.89 -25.27 -5.71
C SER A 34 -10.41 -24.49 -4.49
N ALA A 35 -11.64 -24.78 -4.06
CA ALA A 35 -12.15 -24.29 -2.79
C ALA A 35 -11.34 -24.96 -1.69
N THR A 36 -10.47 -24.20 -1.03
CA THR A 36 -9.79 -24.63 0.18
C THR A 36 -10.86 -24.89 1.25
N SER A 37 -11.20 -26.16 1.44
CA SER A 37 -12.24 -26.61 2.38
C SER A 37 -12.09 -25.95 3.76
N LEU A 38 -13.20 -25.44 4.27
CA LEU A 38 -13.36 -24.92 5.63
C LEU A 38 -13.62 -26.04 6.64
N GLY A 39 -13.85 -27.26 6.12
CA GLY A 39 -14.36 -28.42 6.82
C GLY A 39 -15.77 -28.78 6.32
N PRO A 40 -16.18 -30.06 6.39
CA PRO A 40 -17.40 -30.57 5.76
C PRO A 40 -18.69 -29.88 6.20
N LEU A 41 -18.71 -29.28 7.41
CA LEU A 41 -19.86 -28.54 7.94
C LEU A 41 -20.00 -27.12 7.33
N PHE A 42 -18.89 -26.50 6.93
CA PHE A 42 -18.86 -25.11 6.47
C PHE A 42 -18.79 -24.99 4.96
N ASP A 43 -18.44 -26.07 4.26
CA ASP A 43 -18.36 -26.10 2.79
C ASP A 43 -19.76 -26.00 2.14
N GLU A 44 -20.84 -26.29 2.88
CA GLU A 44 -22.23 -26.10 2.43
C GLU A 44 -22.75 -24.66 2.61
N ILE A 45 -22.03 -23.82 3.36
CA ILE A 45 -22.48 -22.46 3.66
C ILE A 45 -21.95 -21.49 2.59
N PRO A 46 -22.81 -20.66 1.97
CA PRO A 46 -22.37 -19.62 1.05
C PRO A 46 -21.32 -18.67 1.66
N VAL A 47 -20.32 -18.31 0.84
CA VAL A 47 -19.17 -17.48 1.25
C VAL A 47 -19.60 -16.13 1.83
N ASP A 48 -20.65 -15.52 1.30
CA ASP A 48 -21.22 -14.26 1.77
C ASP A 48 -21.78 -14.36 3.20
N ILE A 49 -22.41 -15.50 3.53
CA ILE A 49 -22.90 -15.78 4.89
C ILE A 49 -21.71 -16.00 5.83
N LEU A 50 -20.68 -16.73 5.39
CA LEU A 50 -19.47 -16.95 6.17
C LEU A 50 -18.74 -15.64 6.46
N VAL A 51 -18.60 -14.75 5.48
CA VAL A 51 -18.03 -13.41 5.67
C VAL A 51 -18.85 -12.63 6.70
N ARG A 52 -20.18 -12.76 6.70
CA ARG A 52 -21.05 -12.11 7.68
C ARG A 52 -20.88 -12.69 9.08
N ILE A 53 -20.74 -14.01 9.22
CA ILE A 53 -20.43 -14.66 10.49
C ILE A 53 -19.08 -14.16 11.00
N VAL A 54 -18.04 -14.17 10.16
CA VAL A 54 -16.70 -13.67 10.52
C VAL A 54 -16.74 -12.20 10.93
N SER A 55 -17.58 -11.39 10.28
CA SER A 55 -17.76 -9.96 10.61
C SER A 55 -18.36 -9.72 11.99
N LEU A 56 -19.05 -10.70 12.57
CA LEU A 56 -19.64 -10.60 13.91
C LEU A 56 -18.68 -11.01 15.03
N VAL A 57 -17.65 -11.80 14.72
CA VAL A 57 -16.66 -12.29 15.71
C VAL A 57 -15.60 -11.24 16.03
N GLY A 58 -15.50 -10.18 15.21
CA GLY A 58 -14.54 -9.09 15.38
C GLY A 58 -13.15 -9.40 14.80
N PRO A 59 -12.29 -8.37 14.65
CA PRO A 59 -11.03 -8.46 13.89
C PRO A 59 -10.01 -9.40 14.54
N LYS A 60 -9.89 -9.40 15.88
CA LYS A 60 -8.93 -10.25 16.61
C LYS A 60 -9.22 -11.74 16.40
N ASP A 61 -10.48 -12.14 16.49
CA ASP A 61 -10.87 -13.54 16.36
C ASP A 61 -10.97 -13.98 14.89
N ALA A 62 -11.27 -13.06 13.97
CA ALA A 62 -11.13 -13.31 12.53
C ALA A 62 -9.69 -13.69 12.16
N VAL A 63 -8.67 -13.00 12.68
CA VAL A 63 -7.26 -13.37 12.44
C VAL A 63 -6.95 -14.76 12.99
N LYS A 64 -7.44 -15.10 14.18
CA LYS A 64 -7.25 -16.45 14.74
C LYS A 64 -7.89 -17.53 13.86
N LEU A 65 -9.07 -17.29 13.31
CA LEU A 65 -9.73 -18.20 12.36
C LEU A 65 -8.85 -18.43 11.12
N SER A 66 -8.14 -17.42 10.63
CA SER A 66 -7.24 -17.54 9.46
C SER A 66 -6.09 -18.55 9.66
N CYS A 67 -5.76 -18.88 10.90
CA CYS A 67 -4.75 -19.87 11.26
C CYS A 67 -5.31 -21.31 11.25
N VAL A 68 -6.63 -21.49 11.32
CA VAL A 68 -7.29 -22.80 11.46
C VAL A 68 -7.25 -23.61 10.16
N SER A 69 -7.50 -22.99 9.02
CA SER A 69 -7.43 -23.68 7.72
C SER A 69 -7.12 -22.72 6.57
N ARG A 70 -6.74 -23.26 5.40
CA ARG A 70 -6.57 -22.44 4.19
C ARG A 70 -7.88 -21.77 3.76
N GLY A 71 -9.04 -22.40 4.01
CA GLY A 71 -10.36 -21.81 3.71
C GLY A 71 -10.63 -20.57 4.55
N TRP A 72 -10.40 -20.66 5.86
CA TRP A 72 -10.61 -19.51 6.75
C TRP A 72 -9.62 -18.40 6.44
N ARG A 73 -8.39 -18.75 6.09
CA ARG A 73 -7.40 -17.78 5.60
C ARG A 73 -7.88 -17.05 4.35
N PHE A 74 -8.50 -17.76 3.41
CA PHE A 74 -9.05 -17.16 2.20
C PHE A 74 -10.18 -16.17 2.54
N LEU A 75 -11.13 -16.57 3.39
CA LEU A 75 -12.23 -15.71 3.84
C LEU A 75 -11.73 -14.46 4.59
N VAL A 76 -10.78 -14.65 5.51
CA VAL A 76 -10.22 -13.55 6.32
C VAL A 76 -9.30 -12.66 5.49
N SER A 77 -8.79 -13.14 4.35
CA SER A 77 -8.06 -12.29 3.40
C SER A 77 -8.98 -11.42 2.54
N ASP A 78 -10.31 -11.56 2.67
CA ASP A 78 -11.25 -10.71 1.96
C ASP A 78 -11.20 -9.29 2.54
N ASN A 79 -10.87 -8.34 1.67
CA ASN A 79 -10.76 -6.95 2.09
C ASN A 79 -12.11 -6.34 2.53
N ARG A 80 -13.25 -6.82 2.02
CA ARG A 80 -14.58 -6.33 2.40
C ARG A 80 -14.84 -6.54 3.89
N LEU A 81 -14.36 -7.65 4.44
CA LEU A 81 -14.43 -7.94 5.87
C LEU A 81 -13.63 -6.92 6.70
N TRP A 82 -12.40 -6.63 6.28
CA TRP A 82 -11.55 -5.66 6.97
C TRP A 82 -12.06 -4.23 6.84
N ILE A 83 -12.64 -3.87 5.69
CA ILE A 83 -13.34 -2.59 5.51
C ILE A 83 -14.51 -2.49 6.49
N TYR A 84 -15.32 -3.55 6.60
CA TYR A 84 -16.43 -3.58 7.55
C TYR A 84 -15.95 -3.37 8.99
N PHE A 85 -14.84 -4.00 9.39
CA PHE A 85 -14.26 -3.77 10.72
C PHE A 85 -13.79 -2.32 10.89
N LEU A 86 -13.10 -1.75 9.91
CA LEU A 86 -12.63 -0.36 9.94
C LEU A 86 -13.78 0.66 10.00
N GLN A 87 -14.90 0.37 9.35
CA GLN A 87 -16.05 1.29 9.30
C GLN A 87 -16.97 1.19 10.51
N ASN A 88 -17.04 0.04 11.18
CA ASN A 88 -18.05 -0.21 12.22
C ASN A 88 -17.49 -0.35 13.64
N HIS A 89 -16.19 -0.61 13.83
CA HIS A 89 -15.59 -0.70 15.17
C HIS A 89 -14.90 0.60 15.59
N HIS A 90 -15.66 1.62 15.97
CA HIS A 90 -15.11 2.89 16.47
C HIS A 90 -14.68 2.86 17.96
N HIS A 91 -14.94 1.79 18.70
CA HIS A 91 -14.99 1.83 20.17
C HIS A 91 -13.96 0.96 20.93
N ASP A 92 -13.09 0.22 20.23
CA ASP A 92 -11.93 -0.42 20.85
C ASP A 92 -10.70 0.48 20.72
N PRO A 93 -9.85 0.63 21.74
CA PRO A 93 -8.58 1.32 21.60
C PRO A 93 -7.75 0.54 20.60
N TRP A 94 -7.53 1.15 19.44
CA TRP A 94 -6.73 0.60 18.35
C TRP A 94 -5.25 0.62 18.76
N ASP A 95 -4.88 -0.26 19.69
CA ASP A 95 -3.48 -0.46 20.10
C ASP A 95 -2.74 -1.15 18.94
N SER A 96 -2.42 -0.32 17.96
CA SER A 96 -1.37 -0.47 16.96
C SER A 96 -1.68 -1.30 15.71
N VAL A 97 -2.51 -0.76 14.81
CA VAL A 97 -2.47 -1.17 13.39
C VAL A 97 -1.30 -0.46 12.72
N PHE A 98 -0.21 -1.18 12.49
CA PHE A 98 0.93 -0.68 11.72
C PHE A 98 0.76 -1.00 10.24
N PHE A 99 0.81 0.06 9.44
CA PHE A 99 0.81 -0.04 7.99
C PHE A 99 2.26 -0.08 7.50
N SER A 100 2.65 -1.16 6.82
CA SER A 100 3.91 -1.19 6.09
C SER A 100 3.67 -1.32 4.59
N GLU A 101 4.26 -0.41 3.83
CA GLU A 101 4.35 -0.54 2.37
C GLU A 101 5.25 -1.73 2.01
N LEU A 102 4.85 -2.52 1.01
CA LEU A 102 5.66 -3.62 0.47
C LEU A 102 5.80 -3.57 -1.06
N ASN A 103 5.59 -2.40 -1.67
CA ASN A 103 5.65 -2.25 -3.12
C ASN A 103 6.88 -1.46 -3.56
N LEU A 104 8.02 -2.15 -3.63
CA LEU A 104 9.14 -1.75 -4.46
C LEU A 104 9.20 -2.69 -5.68
N ARG A 105 9.48 -2.10 -6.85
CA ARG A 105 9.64 -2.81 -8.11
C ARG A 105 10.92 -3.65 -8.06
N SER A 106 10.81 -4.97 -8.13
CA SER A 106 11.39 -5.74 -9.24
C SER A 106 10.87 -7.19 -9.19
N ASP A 107 10.67 -7.78 -10.36
CA ASP A 107 10.25 -9.18 -10.52
C ASP A 107 11.42 -10.17 -10.40
N THR A 108 12.60 -9.67 -10.04
CA THR A 108 13.75 -10.53 -9.74
C THR A 108 13.47 -11.38 -8.51
N GLU A 109 13.95 -12.62 -8.51
CA GLU A 109 13.87 -13.50 -7.35
C GLU A 109 14.56 -12.87 -6.12
N SER A 110 15.63 -12.10 -6.36
CA SER A 110 16.32 -11.33 -5.33
C SER A 110 15.38 -10.33 -4.62
N ALA A 111 14.65 -9.48 -5.35
CA ALA A 111 13.73 -8.54 -4.70
C ALA A 111 12.49 -9.19 -4.10
N LYS A 112 12.03 -10.34 -4.63
CA LYS A 112 11.02 -11.15 -3.95
C LYS A 112 11.54 -11.67 -2.61
N ALA A 113 12.78 -12.15 -2.56
CA ALA A 113 13.41 -12.61 -1.34
C ALA A 113 13.60 -11.47 -0.33
N SER A 114 14.13 -10.31 -0.75
CA SER A 114 14.30 -9.13 0.11
C SER A 114 12.97 -8.64 0.69
N ARG A 115 11.87 -8.68 -0.09
CA ARG A 115 10.53 -8.35 0.42
C ARG A 115 10.03 -9.31 1.48
N ARG A 116 10.28 -10.62 1.31
CA ARG A 116 9.93 -11.63 2.32
C ARG A 116 10.72 -11.37 3.60
N GLN A 117 12.03 -11.17 3.48
CA GLN A 117 12.90 -10.85 4.62
C GLN A 117 12.46 -9.58 5.34
N LEU A 118 12.14 -8.50 4.62
CA LEU A 118 11.64 -7.27 5.22
C LEU A 118 10.31 -7.49 5.95
N LYS A 119 9.38 -8.22 5.33
CA LYS A 119 8.09 -8.54 5.94
C LYS A 119 8.27 -9.34 7.22
N ASP A 120 9.12 -10.36 7.18
CA ASP A 120 9.36 -11.23 8.33
C ASP A 120 10.06 -10.45 9.46
N ALA A 121 11.03 -9.58 9.13
CA ALA A 121 11.67 -8.70 10.10
C ALA A 121 10.68 -7.72 10.75
N ILE A 122 9.81 -7.09 9.97
CA ILE A 122 8.75 -6.20 10.49
C ILE A 122 7.84 -6.97 11.45
N HIS A 123 7.41 -8.18 11.06
CA HIS A 123 6.57 -9.00 11.92
C HIS A 123 7.28 -9.36 13.24
N THR A 124 8.53 -9.81 13.19
CA THR A 124 9.32 -10.13 14.39
C THR A 124 9.43 -8.92 15.31
N VAL A 125 9.86 -7.77 14.80
CA VAL A 125 10.02 -6.55 15.61
C VAL A 125 8.69 -6.11 16.24
N LEU A 126 7.59 -6.14 15.48
CA LEU A 126 6.28 -5.75 16.01
C LEU A 126 5.79 -6.71 17.11
N PHE A 127 6.00 -8.01 16.94
CA PHE A 127 5.65 -8.97 18.00
C PHE A 127 6.57 -8.88 19.22
N ASP A 128 7.86 -8.59 19.04
CA ASP A 128 8.80 -8.31 20.13
C ASP A 128 8.39 -7.06 20.92
N MET A 129 7.71 -6.10 20.27
CA MET A 129 7.09 -4.93 20.91
C MET A 129 5.72 -5.24 21.55
N ASN A 130 5.36 -6.51 21.73
CA ASN A 130 4.08 -6.97 22.28
C ASN A 130 2.84 -6.49 21.49
N VAL A 131 2.97 -6.19 20.19
CA VAL A 131 1.81 -5.86 19.35
C VAL A 131 0.92 -7.11 19.22
N PRO A 132 -0.37 -7.02 19.60
CA PRO A 132 -1.24 -8.21 19.71
C PRO A 132 -1.61 -8.83 18.36
N ALA A 133 -1.63 -8.04 17.28
CA ALA A 133 -1.92 -8.50 15.93
C ALA A 133 -1.35 -7.53 14.88
N VAL A 134 -0.91 -8.06 13.74
CA VAL A 134 -0.38 -7.27 12.61
C VAL A 134 -1.15 -7.62 11.34
N CYS A 135 -1.57 -6.61 10.58
CA CYS A 135 -2.22 -6.77 9.28
C CYS A 135 -1.52 -5.88 8.24
N ALA A 136 -0.88 -6.51 7.26
CA ALA A 136 -0.23 -5.79 6.15
C ALA A 136 -1.22 -5.63 4.98
N VAL A 137 -1.49 -4.37 4.60
CA VAL A 137 -2.41 -4.03 3.52
C VAL A 137 -1.70 -3.15 2.50
N ASN A 138 -2.01 -3.34 1.21
CA ASN A 138 -1.47 -2.50 0.14
C ASN A 138 -1.96 -1.06 0.28
N GLN A 139 -1.05 -0.09 0.28
CA GLN A 139 -1.36 1.34 0.39
C GLN A 139 -2.36 1.83 -0.67
N ALA A 140 -2.23 1.40 -1.93
CA ALA A 140 -3.18 1.76 -2.99
C ALA A 140 -4.58 1.22 -2.70
N THR A 141 -4.66 0.02 -2.12
CA THR A 141 -5.93 -0.57 -1.69
C THR A 141 -6.55 0.24 -0.54
N LEU A 142 -5.75 0.68 0.43
CA LEU A 142 -6.21 1.56 1.50
C LEU A 142 -6.69 2.91 0.99
N ALA A 143 -5.97 3.52 0.05
CA ALA A 143 -6.37 4.79 -0.58
C ALA A 143 -7.73 4.67 -1.29
N LEU A 144 -7.96 3.56 -1.98
CA LEU A 144 -9.25 3.29 -2.63
C LEU A 144 -10.38 3.13 -1.61
N TYR A 145 -10.12 2.47 -0.48
CA TYR A 145 -11.07 2.31 0.61
C TYR A 145 -11.38 3.62 1.33
N ALA A 146 -10.38 4.47 1.56
CA ALA A 146 -10.59 5.82 2.06
C ALA A 146 -11.51 6.63 1.12
N ALA A 147 -11.40 6.41 -0.19
CA ALA A 147 -12.29 6.98 -1.20
C ALA A 147 -13.64 6.25 -1.35
N LYS A 148 -13.97 5.28 -0.48
CA LYS A 148 -15.19 4.45 -0.50
C LYS A 148 -15.41 3.72 -1.82
N ARG A 149 -14.32 3.30 -2.49
CA ARG A 149 -14.34 2.55 -3.75
C ARG A 149 -13.63 1.21 -3.58
N THR A 150 -14.07 0.20 -4.34
CA THR A 150 -13.45 -1.14 -4.36
C THR A 150 -12.82 -1.48 -5.70
N SER A 151 -13.09 -0.70 -6.74
CA SER A 151 -12.46 -0.80 -8.06
C SER A 151 -11.99 0.57 -8.53
N GLY A 152 -10.86 0.62 -9.23
CA GLY A 152 -10.28 1.85 -9.76
C GLY A 152 -8.80 1.70 -10.07
N ILE A 153 -8.22 2.74 -10.64
CA ILE A 153 -6.77 2.86 -10.83
C ILE A 153 -6.27 3.88 -9.82
N VAL A 154 -5.30 3.49 -9.01
CA VAL A 154 -4.68 4.36 -8.02
C VAL A 154 -3.33 4.82 -8.55
N VAL A 155 -3.14 6.13 -8.65
CA VAL A 155 -1.85 6.75 -8.94
C VAL A 155 -1.31 7.29 -7.62
N ASN A 156 -0.25 6.66 -7.10
CA ASN A 156 0.40 7.06 -5.85
C ASN A 156 1.77 7.67 -6.17
N ILE A 157 1.92 8.97 -5.95
CA ILE A 157 3.17 9.72 -6.14
C ILE A 157 3.86 9.85 -4.78
N GLY A 158 4.82 8.98 -4.53
CA GLY A 158 5.58 8.94 -3.28
C GLY A 158 6.86 9.77 -3.34
N PHE A 159 7.72 9.59 -2.32
CA PHE A 159 8.97 10.33 -2.23
C PHE A 159 9.98 9.91 -3.32
N GLN A 160 10.17 8.61 -3.56
CA GLN A 160 11.13 8.12 -4.55
C GLN A 160 10.48 7.65 -5.86
N VAL A 161 9.25 7.17 -5.78
CA VAL A 161 8.59 6.49 -6.90
C VAL A 161 7.15 6.97 -7.08
N THR A 162 6.66 6.87 -8.31
CA THR A 162 5.24 6.96 -8.65
C THR A 162 4.76 5.58 -9.06
N SER A 163 3.65 5.11 -8.48
CA SER A 163 3.06 3.83 -8.82
C SER A 163 1.65 3.98 -9.37
N VAL A 164 1.34 3.19 -10.39
CA VAL A 164 0.01 3.07 -10.99
C VAL A 164 -0.50 1.68 -10.73
N VAL A 165 -1.55 1.57 -9.92
CA VAL A 165 -2.04 0.30 -9.36
C VAL A 165 -3.51 0.11 -9.76
N PRO A 166 -3.80 -0.72 -10.78
CA PRO A 166 -5.17 -1.11 -11.09
C PRO A 166 -5.71 -2.09 -10.04
N ILE A 167 -6.91 -1.81 -9.53
CA ILE A 167 -7.61 -2.60 -8.52
C ILE A 167 -9.02 -2.90 -9.04
N LEU A 168 -9.42 -4.17 -8.99
CA LEU A 168 -10.77 -4.61 -9.34
C LEU A 168 -11.34 -5.44 -8.20
N HIS A 169 -12.48 -5.02 -7.65
CA HIS A 169 -13.17 -5.67 -6.54
C HIS A 169 -12.25 -5.95 -5.33
N GLY A 170 -11.41 -4.98 -4.97
CA GLY A 170 -10.44 -5.06 -3.87
C GLY A 170 -9.17 -5.83 -4.20
N LYS A 171 -9.05 -6.43 -5.39
CA LYS A 171 -7.89 -7.21 -5.80
C LYS A 171 -6.98 -6.39 -6.71
N VAL A 172 -5.69 -6.32 -6.36
CA VAL A 172 -4.67 -5.70 -7.21
C VAL A 172 -4.46 -6.54 -8.47
N MET A 173 -4.63 -5.91 -9.64
CA MET A 173 -4.57 -6.54 -10.96
C MET A 173 -3.13 -6.62 -11.49
N ARG A 174 -2.26 -7.36 -10.78
CA ARG A 174 -0.82 -7.48 -11.11
C ARG A 174 -0.56 -7.95 -12.55
N LYS A 175 -1.39 -8.85 -13.08
CA LYS A 175 -1.27 -9.35 -14.46
C LYS A 175 -1.67 -8.33 -15.53
N VAL A 176 -2.52 -7.36 -15.18
CA VAL A 176 -3.03 -6.33 -16.11
C VAL A 176 -2.00 -5.20 -16.25
N GLY A 177 -1.20 -4.96 -15.22
CA GLY A 177 -0.08 -4.01 -15.26
C GLY A 177 -0.05 -3.13 -14.04
N VAL A 178 0.82 -3.46 -13.07
CA VAL A 178 1.22 -2.51 -12.02
C VAL A 178 2.50 -1.84 -12.51
N GLU A 179 2.44 -0.53 -12.70
CA GLU A 179 3.59 0.24 -13.14
C GLU A 179 4.20 1.00 -11.96
N VAL A 180 5.53 1.06 -11.91
CA VAL A 180 6.26 1.86 -10.93
C VAL A 180 7.39 2.60 -11.63
N ILE A 181 7.35 3.92 -11.57
CA ILE A 181 8.27 4.82 -12.23
C ILE A 181 9.20 5.40 -11.16
N GLY A 182 10.50 5.47 -11.44
CA GLY A 182 11.53 6.08 -10.58
C GLY A 182 11.45 7.60 -10.52
N LEU A 183 10.24 8.14 -10.50
CA LEU A 183 9.92 9.56 -10.50
C LEU A 183 9.02 9.83 -9.29
N GLY A 184 9.52 10.60 -8.33
CA GLY A 184 8.78 10.96 -7.12
C GLY A 184 9.18 12.35 -6.63
N ALA A 185 8.77 12.71 -5.41
CA ALA A 185 9.06 14.01 -4.81
C ALA A 185 10.56 14.35 -4.75
N LEU A 186 11.44 13.36 -4.59
CA LEU A 186 12.88 13.55 -4.59
C LEU A 186 13.39 14.09 -5.93
N LYS A 187 12.88 13.57 -7.05
CA LYS A 187 13.22 14.03 -8.40
C LYS A 187 12.67 15.43 -8.66
N LEU A 188 11.44 15.71 -8.19
CA LEU A 188 10.86 17.06 -8.23
C LEU A 188 11.72 18.08 -7.47
N THR A 189 12.11 17.77 -6.23
CA THR A 189 12.97 18.63 -5.42
C THR A 189 14.35 18.81 -6.08
N GLY A 190 14.92 17.74 -6.64
CA GLY A 190 16.20 17.80 -7.35
C GLY A 190 16.15 18.67 -8.60
N PHE A 191 15.05 18.60 -9.36
CA PHE A 191 14.87 19.42 -10.55
C PHE A 191 14.62 20.90 -10.20
N LEU A 192 13.80 21.20 -9.17
CA LEU A 192 13.65 22.58 -8.68
C LEU A 192 15.00 23.16 -8.24
N ARG A 193 15.83 22.36 -7.55
CA ARG A 193 17.18 22.76 -7.16
C ARG A 193 18.02 23.17 -8.38
N GLU A 194 17.99 22.39 -9.45
CA GLU A 194 18.73 22.68 -10.68
C GLU A 194 18.23 23.97 -11.34
N LEU A 195 16.91 24.19 -11.41
CA LEU A 195 16.34 25.44 -11.94
C LEU A 195 16.74 26.66 -11.10
N MET A 196 16.69 26.54 -9.77
CA MET A 196 17.13 27.59 -8.85
C MET A 196 18.62 27.94 -9.03
N GLN A 197 19.47 26.92 -9.20
CA GLN A 197 20.90 27.11 -9.47
C GLN A 197 21.16 27.80 -10.80
N GLN A 198 20.42 27.43 -11.86
CA GLN A 198 20.50 28.09 -13.17
C GLN A 198 20.12 29.57 -13.11
N ASN A 199 19.21 29.94 -12.21
CA ASN A 199 18.77 31.31 -11.97
C ASN A 199 19.57 32.03 -10.86
N ASN A 200 20.72 31.49 -10.46
CA ASN A 200 21.62 32.06 -9.45
C ASN A 200 20.95 32.29 -8.08
N VAL A 201 19.95 31.47 -7.72
CA VAL A 201 19.32 31.51 -6.40
C VAL A 201 20.13 30.65 -5.44
N ASN A 202 20.76 31.29 -4.45
CA ASN A 202 21.53 30.61 -3.42
C ASN A 202 20.61 30.09 -2.31
N PHE A 203 20.83 28.85 -1.87
CA PHE A 203 20.13 28.20 -0.77
C PHE A 203 21.13 27.30 -0.03
N GLU A 204 20.92 27.08 1.26
CA GLU A 204 21.87 26.32 2.08
C GLU A 204 21.57 24.82 2.08
N SER A 205 20.30 24.45 1.99
CA SER A 205 19.87 23.08 2.23
C SER A 205 18.82 22.56 1.23
N LEU A 206 18.80 21.25 1.02
CA LEU A 206 17.72 20.57 0.28
C LEU A 206 16.36 20.69 1.00
N TYR A 207 16.37 20.92 2.32
CA TYR A 207 15.16 21.15 3.09
C TYR A 207 14.46 22.44 2.64
N THR A 208 15.22 23.49 2.37
CA THR A 208 14.70 24.76 1.85
C THR A 208 14.11 24.58 0.47
N VAL A 209 14.80 23.89 -0.45
CA VAL A 209 14.24 23.58 -1.78
C VAL A 209 12.95 22.76 -1.67
N ARG A 210 12.90 21.78 -0.76
CA ARG A 210 11.68 21.00 -0.50
C ARG A 210 10.54 21.91 0.01
N THR A 211 10.83 22.81 0.95
CA THR A 211 9.85 23.75 1.50
C THR A 211 9.31 24.66 0.40
N LEU A 212 10.18 25.20 -0.45
CA LEU A 212 9.78 26.01 -1.60
C LEU A 212 8.94 25.21 -2.60
N LYS A 213 9.31 23.96 -2.89
CA LYS A 213 8.51 23.06 -3.72
C LYS A 213 7.10 22.88 -3.15
N GLU A 214 6.99 22.57 -1.86
CA GLU A 214 5.70 22.27 -1.22
C GLU A 214 4.78 23.49 -1.10
N ASN A 215 5.33 24.71 -1.04
CA ASN A 215 4.55 25.94 -0.85
C ASN A 215 4.34 26.76 -2.13
N LEU A 216 5.29 26.74 -3.06
CA LEU A 216 5.25 27.62 -4.24
C LEU A 216 4.99 26.87 -5.55
N CYS A 217 5.38 25.60 -5.66
CA CYS A 217 5.22 24.86 -6.92
C CYS A 217 3.79 24.35 -7.12
N TYR A 218 3.41 24.19 -8.39
CA TYR A 218 2.11 23.70 -8.80
C TYR A 218 2.20 23.04 -10.18
N VAL A 219 1.11 22.44 -10.66
CA VAL A 219 1.01 21.91 -12.02
C VAL A 219 0.15 22.88 -12.84
N ALA A 220 0.69 23.38 -13.94
CA ALA A 220 -0.07 24.23 -14.86
C ALA A 220 -1.09 23.39 -15.63
N ALA A 221 -2.30 23.92 -15.82
CA ALA A 221 -3.31 23.26 -16.64
C ALA A 221 -2.93 23.27 -18.14
N ASP A 222 -2.34 24.38 -18.60
CA ASP A 222 -1.73 24.50 -19.93
C ASP A 222 -0.36 25.16 -19.80
N TYR A 223 0.68 24.35 -19.96
CA TYR A 223 2.07 24.76 -19.87
C TYR A 223 2.42 25.92 -20.81
N LYS A 224 1.92 25.93 -22.05
CA LYS A 224 2.29 26.94 -23.05
C LYS A 224 1.70 28.30 -22.71
N THR A 225 0.44 28.31 -22.28
CA THR A 225 -0.23 29.53 -21.85
C THR A 225 0.42 30.07 -20.57
N GLU A 226 0.82 29.21 -19.65
CA GLU A 226 1.45 29.61 -18.38
C GLU A 226 2.81 30.31 -18.58
N LEU A 227 3.59 29.93 -19.60
CA LEU A 227 4.87 30.57 -19.94
C LEU A 227 4.79 32.08 -20.20
N SER A 228 3.60 32.56 -20.58
CA SER A 228 3.34 33.97 -20.92
C SER A 228 2.84 34.81 -19.75
N LYS A 229 2.51 34.18 -18.61
CA LYS A 229 1.99 34.86 -17.42
C LYS A 229 3.12 35.29 -16.49
N ASP A 230 2.83 36.30 -15.67
CA ASP A 230 3.65 36.56 -14.49
C ASP A 230 3.27 35.55 -13.39
N THR A 231 4.19 34.64 -13.12
CA THR A 231 4.02 33.58 -12.12
C THR A 231 4.89 33.81 -10.89
N GLN A 232 5.40 35.02 -10.66
CA GLN A 232 6.23 35.27 -9.49
C GLN A 232 5.46 35.05 -8.18
N ALA A 233 6.09 34.33 -7.26
CA ALA A 233 5.69 34.30 -5.86
C ALA A 233 6.92 34.11 -4.98
N SER A 234 6.83 34.65 -3.77
CA SER A 234 7.90 34.54 -2.80
C SER A 234 7.44 33.84 -1.54
N LEU A 235 8.38 33.18 -0.87
CA LEU A 235 8.22 32.59 0.44
C LEU A 235 9.40 33.00 1.31
N GLU A 236 9.12 33.33 2.56
CA GLU A 236 10.15 33.51 3.57
C GLU A 236 10.39 32.17 4.28
N VAL A 237 11.63 31.70 4.22
CA VAL A 237 12.07 30.48 4.90
C VAL A 237 12.81 30.89 6.16
N PRO A 238 12.40 30.39 7.35
CA PRO A 238 13.09 30.69 8.59
C PRO A 238 14.58 30.39 8.46
N ALA A 239 15.43 31.30 8.96
CA ALA A 239 16.89 31.25 8.90
C ALA A 239 17.55 31.50 7.52
N GLU A 240 16.92 31.16 6.39
CA GLU A 240 17.52 31.35 5.05
C GLU A 240 17.01 32.59 4.28
N GLY A 241 15.92 33.21 4.74
CA GLY A 241 15.41 34.48 4.20
C GLY A 241 14.35 34.30 3.11
N ARG A 242 14.18 35.34 2.27
CA ARG A 242 13.10 35.41 1.28
C ARG A 242 13.54 34.91 -0.09
N PHE A 243 12.85 33.90 -0.59
CA PHE A 243 13.04 33.32 -1.91
C PHE A 243 11.93 33.76 -2.85
N THR A 244 12.26 34.10 -4.10
CA THR A 244 11.27 34.40 -5.14
C THR A 244 11.46 33.45 -6.30
N LEU A 245 10.40 32.72 -6.66
CA LEU A 245 10.37 31.82 -7.81
C LEU A 245 9.35 32.33 -8.84
N SER A 246 9.59 32.01 -10.10
CA SER A 246 8.76 32.42 -11.24
C SER A 246 8.28 31.19 -12.02
N LYS A 247 8.90 30.88 -13.16
CA LYS A 247 8.54 29.75 -14.04
C LYS A 247 8.88 28.40 -13.42
N GLU A 248 9.88 28.36 -12.54
CA GLU A 248 10.33 27.17 -11.83
C GLU A 248 9.17 26.50 -11.08
N ARG A 249 8.21 27.32 -10.62
CA ARG A 249 7.04 26.88 -9.85
C ARG A 249 6.20 25.86 -10.60
N PHE A 250 5.93 26.09 -11.88
CA PHE A 250 5.12 25.15 -12.68
C PHE A 250 5.97 24.21 -13.53
N GLN A 251 7.17 24.63 -13.93
CA GLN A 251 8.12 23.76 -14.62
C GLN A 251 8.51 22.55 -13.77
N THR A 252 8.63 22.74 -12.45
CA THR A 252 8.89 21.64 -11.53
C THR A 252 7.81 20.57 -11.62
N GLY A 253 6.53 20.94 -11.61
CA GLY A 253 5.42 20.00 -11.72
C GLY A 253 5.32 19.30 -13.09
N GLU A 254 5.75 19.98 -14.16
CA GLU A 254 5.65 19.50 -15.54
C GLU A 254 6.41 18.17 -15.77
N ILE A 255 7.46 17.90 -15.00
CA ILE A 255 8.26 16.68 -15.17
C ILE A 255 7.47 15.40 -14.88
N LEU A 256 6.35 15.49 -14.14
CA LEU A 256 5.42 14.38 -13.95
C LEU A 256 4.72 13.95 -15.25
N PHE A 257 4.62 14.87 -16.22
CA PHE A 257 3.96 14.68 -17.50
C PHE A 257 4.97 14.61 -18.65
N GLN A 258 6.10 15.32 -18.53
CA GLN A 258 7.20 15.34 -19.49
C GLN A 258 8.55 15.09 -18.81
N PRO A 259 8.85 13.84 -18.39
CA PRO A 259 10.08 13.50 -17.65
C PRO A 259 11.37 13.88 -18.39
N ARG A 260 11.32 13.87 -19.73
CA ARG A 260 12.43 14.22 -20.63
C ARG A 260 13.04 15.60 -20.36
N ILE A 261 12.25 16.54 -19.85
CA ILE A 261 12.71 17.91 -19.56
C ILE A 261 13.75 17.92 -18.43
N ALA A 262 13.66 16.96 -17.50
CA ALA A 262 14.61 16.77 -16.40
C ALA A 262 15.67 15.70 -16.69
N GLY A 263 15.78 15.24 -17.94
CA GLY A 263 16.70 14.16 -18.31
C GLY A 263 16.35 12.79 -17.68
N VAL A 264 15.08 12.57 -17.34
CA VAL A 264 14.54 11.33 -16.74
C VAL A 264 13.76 10.51 -17.78
#